data_AF-A0A1F4X889-F1
#
_entry.id   AF-A0A1F4X889-F1
#
_cell.length_a   1.000
_cell.length_b   1.000
_cell.length_c   1.000
_cell.angle_alpha   90.00
_cell.angle_beta   90.00
_cell.angle_gamma   90.00
#
_symmetry.space_group_name_H-M   'P 1'
#
loop_
_entity.id
_entity.type
_entity.pdbx_description
1 polymer ?
#
loop_
_entity_poly.entity_id
_entity_poly.type
_entity_poly.pdbx_seq_one_letter_code
_entity_poly.pdbx_strand_id
1 'polypeptide(L)'
;MEYRKTSHGYFIRLIRGEEIIGKLTELAEKEKIMSGFLFGLGAVANPKLGYFDLGAREYRSQTFKGDYEIVNLTGNISQLDGKPFIHAHMTISDEKCQALGGHLFSATIHATGEITIIDFGLAISRKLDEQIGLKLLDLST
;
A
#
# COMPACT_ATOMS: atom_id res chain seq x y z
N MET A 1 14.24 5.33 5.30
CA MET A 1 13.14 4.93 6.19
C MET A 1 13.68 4.78 7.60
N GLU A 2 12.95 5.33 8.56
CA GLU A 2 13.12 5.10 9.99
C GLU A 2 11.84 4.48 10.55
N TYR A 3 11.93 3.64 11.58
CA TYR A 3 10.74 3.08 12.22
C TYR A 3 10.95 2.73 13.69
N ARG A 4 9.85 2.66 14.44
CA ARG A 4 9.79 2.19 15.81
C ARG A 4 8.77 1.05 15.91
N LYS A 5 9.21 -0.06 16.50
CA LYS A 5 8.33 -1.18 16.86
C LYS A 5 7.53 -0.83 18.12
N THR A 6 6.27 -1.21 18.13
CA THR A 6 5.34 -1.09 19.27
C THR A 6 4.88 -2.49 19.71
N SER A 7 4.01 -2.56 20.72
CA SER A 7 3.36 -3.82 21.11
C SER A 7 2.40 -4.38 20.05
N HIS A 8 1.96 -3.55 19.09
CA HIS A 8 0.92 -3.90 18.12
C HIS A 8 1.36 -3.72 16.66
N GLY A 9 2.63 -3.40 16.40
CA GLY A 9 3.14 -3.19 15.06
C GLY A 9 4.22 -2.12 15.00
N TYR A 10 4.10 -1.16 14.08
CA TYR A 10 5.20 -0.27 13.69
C TYR A 10 4.71 1.15 13.38
N PHE A 11 5.42 2.16 13.88
CA PHE A 11 5.37 3.53 13.37
C PHE A 11 6.55 3.77 12.44
N ILE A 12 6.29 4.25 11.24
CA ILE A 12 7.25 4.32 10.13
C ILE A 12 7.27 5.75 9.60
N ARG A 13 8.48 6.25 9.35
CA ARG A 13 8.71 7.48 8.60
C ARG A 13 9.53 7.15 7.34
N LEU A 14 8.88 7.26 6.20
CA LEU A 14 9.53 7.26 4.89
C LEU A 14 10.06 8.67 4.60
N ILE A 15 11.22 8.71 3.95
CA ILE A 15 11.91 9.95 3.58
C ILE A 15 11.85 10.17 2.06
N ARG A 16 12.12 11.41 1.65
CA ARG A 16 12.16 11.81 0.23
C ARG A 16 12.94 10.83 -0.63
N GLY A 17 12.35 10.45 -1.77
CA GLY A 17 12.94 9.53 -2.75
C GLY A 17 12.63 8.06 -2.53
N GLU A 18 12.02 7.69 -1.41
CA GLU A 18 11.61 6.30 -1.13
C GLU A 18 10.28 5.95 -1.81
N GLU A 19 10.22 4.79 -2.47
CA GLU A 19 8.99 4.25 -3.05
C GLU A 19 8.23 3.47 -1.97
N ILE A 20 6.95 3.81 -1.76
CA ILE A 20 6.15 3.36 -0.62
C ILE A 20 5.99 1.84 -0.61
N ILE A 21 5.54 1.23 -1.71
CA ILE A 21 5.23 -0.20 -1.74
C ILE A 21 6.51 -1.01 -1.52
N GLY A 22 7.61 -0.64 -2.18
CA GLY A 22 8.92 -1.27 -2.04
C GLY A 22 9.43 -1.20 -0.60
N LYS A 23 9.44 -0.01 0.03
CA LYS A 23 9.95 0.14 1.40
C LYS A 23 9.12 -0.57 2.45
N LEU A 24 7.79 -0.54 2.32
CA LEU A 24 6.93 -1.29 3.23
C LEU A 24 7.08 -2.81 3.03
N THR A 25 7.31 -3.27 1.79
CA THR A 25 7.57 -4.70 1.50
C THR A 25 8.91 -5.14 2.10
N GLU A 26 9.98 -4.35 1.91
CA GLU A 26 11.28 -4.57 2.55
C GLU A 26 11.15 -4.67 4.08
N LEU A 27 10.35 -3.81 4.70
CA LEU A 27 10.10 -3.85 6.15
C LEU A 27 9.35 -5.13 6.55
N ALA A 28 8.29 -5.49 5.82
CA ALA A 28 7.51 -6.68 6.11
C ALA A 28 8.35 -7.95 5.99
N GLU A 29 9.26 -8.03 5.00
CA GLU A 29 10.21 -9.14 4.87
C GLU A 29 11.21 -9.16 6.04
N LYS A 30 11.82 -8.02 6.36
CA LYS A 30 12.81 -7.89 7.43
C LYS A 30 12.25 -8.28 8.79
N GLU A 31 11.05 -7.80 9.11
CA GLU A 31 10.41 -7.98 10.41
C GLU A 31 9.50 -9.22 10.45
N LYS A 32 9.38 -9.94 9.33
CA LYS A 32 8.53 -11.14 9.17
C LYS A 32 7.05 -10.88 9.45
N ILE A 33 6.55 -9.73 9.01
CA ILE A 33 5.13 -9.37 9.12
C ILE A 33 4.36 -10.20 8.09
N MET A 34 3.56 -11.15 8.58
CA MET A 34 2.83 -12.10 7.71
C MET A 34 1.44 -11.57 7.32
N SER A 35 0.83 -10.77 8.18
CA SER A 35 -0.36 -10.02 7.84
C SER A 35 -0.50 -8.79 8.73
N GLY A 36 -1.31 -7.85 8.28
CA GLY A 36 -1.53 -6.62 9.04
C GLY A 36 -2.40 -5.64 8.30
N PHE A 37 -2.68 -4.54 8.96
CA PHE A 37 -3.35 -3.39 8.38
C PHE A 37 -2.42 -2.19 8.41
N LEU A 38 -2.48 -1.34 7.40
CA LEU A 38 -1.69 -0.13 7.35
C LEU A 38 -2.55 1.09 7.02
N PHE A 39 -2.18 2.20 7.61
CA PHE A 39 -2.73 3.51 7.26
C PHE A 39 -1.65 4.58 7.39
N GLY A 40 -1.81 5.69 6.68
CA GLY A 40 -0.82 6.77 6.73
C GLY A 40 -1.21 8.00 5.92
N LEU A 41 -0.31 8.98 5.99
CA LEU A 41 -0.38 10.29 5.34
C LEU A 41 1.02 10.73 4.90
N GLY A 42 1.14 11.86 4.22
CA GLY A 42 2.42 12.38 3.75
C GLY A 42 2.31 13.11 2.42
N ALA A 43 3.40 13.20 1.66
CA ALA A 43 3.41 13.80 0.33
C ALA A 43 4.21 12.96 -0.66
N VAL A 44 3.72 12.84 -1.89
CA VAL A 44 4.28 12.00 -2.96
C VAL A 44 4.47 12.75 -4.26
N ALA A 45 5.43 12.29 -5.06
CA ALA A 45 5.65 12.73 -6.43
C ALA A 45 5.24 11.62 -7.40
N ASN A 46 4.53 12.02 -8.45
CA ASN A 46 4.16 11.17 -9.58
C ASN A 46 3.47 9.84 -9.21
N PRO A 47 2.45 9.81 -8.31
CA PRO A 47 1.81 8.56 -7.93
C PRO A 47 1.13 7.88 -9.12
N LYS A 48 1.22 6.55 -9.18
CA LYS A 48 0.52 5.71 -10.15
C LYS A 48 -0.65 5.01 -9.47
N LEU A 49 -1.86 5.43 -9.82
CA LEU A 49 -3.11 4.88 -9.27
C LEU A 49 -3.94 4.23 -10.38
N GLY A 50 -4.90 3.39 -10.01
CA GLY A 50 -5.82 2.82 -11.00
C GLY A 50 -7.01 2.10 -10.40
N TYR A 51 -7.74 1.41 -11.26
CA TYR A 51 -8.86 0.55 -10.89
C TYR A 51 -8.81 -0.75 -11.70
N PHE A 52 -9.49 -1.77 -11.20
CA PHE A 52 -9.64 -3.04 -11.92
C PHE A 52 -10.92 -3.00 -12.76
N ASP A 53 -10.78 -3.15 -14.08
CA ASP A 53 -11.90 -3.30 -15.00
C ASP A 53 -12.31 -4.77 -15.00
N LEU A 54 -13.43 -5.07 -14.35
CA LEU A 54 -13.93 -6.45 -14.20
C LEU A 54 -14.35 -7.07 -15.55
N GLY A 55 -14.82 -6.26 -16.50
CA GLY A 55 -15.25 -6.74 -17.82
C GLY A 55 -14.05 -7.16 -18.68
N ALA A 56 -13.00 -6.33 -18.67
CA ALA A 56 -11.74 -6.65 -19.33
C ALA A 56 -10.85 -7.61 -18.52
N ARG A 57 -11.11 -7.77 -17.22
CA ARG A 57 -10.25 -8.47 -16.24
C ARG A 57 -8.83 -7.91 -16.20
N GLU A 58 -8.70 -6.59 -16.33
CA GLU A 58 -7.42 -5.89 -16.44
C GLU A 58 -7.39 -4.63 -15.58
N TYR A 59 -6.20 -4.27 -15.10
CA TYR A 59 -6.01 -3.01 -14.40
C TYR A 59 -5.82 -1.85 -15.37
N ARG A 60 -6.62 -0.79 -15.19
CA ARG A 60 -6.42 0.50 -15.86
C ARG A 60 -5.79 1.48 -14.88
N SER A 61 -4.57 1.90 -15.19
CA SER A 61 -3.77 2.78 -14.33
C SER A 61 -3.38 4.08 -15.02
N GLN A 62 -3.18 5.13 -14.23
CA GLN A 62 -2.70 6.43 -14.65
C GLN A 62 -1.61 6.92 -13.69
N THR A 63 -0.57 7.54 -14.24
CA THR A 63 0.42 8.29 -13.46
C THR A 63 0.01 9.75 -13.40
N PHE A 64 -0.19 10.26 -12.20
CA PHE A 64 -0.52 11.66 -11.93
C PHE A 64 0.75 12.46 -11.78
N LYS A 65 1.18 13.16 -12.83
CA LYS A 65 2.44 13.93 -12.79
C LYS A 65 2.32 15.10 -11.81
N GLY A 66 3.39 15.39 -11.08
CA GLY A 66 3.45 16.46 -10.09
C GLY A 66 3.53 15.95 -8.65
N ASP A 67 3.41 16.89 -7.71
CA ASP A 67 3.48 16.64 -6.28
C ASP A 67 2.08 16.70 -5.67
N TYR A 68 1.77 15.74 -4.80
CA TYR A 68 0.45 15.60 -4.18
C TYR A 68 0.58 15.29 -2.70
N GLU A 69 -0.34 15.79 -1.90
CA GLU A 69 -0.54 15.32 -0.53
C GLU A 69 -1.21 13.94 -0.55
N ILE A 70 -0.76 13.03 0.30
CA ILE A 70 -1.44 11.79 0.64
C ILE A 70 -2.48 12.13 1.71
N VAL A 71 -3.72 12.36 1.28
CA VAL A 71 -4.85 12.59 2.20
C VAL A 71 -5.14 11.34 3.01
N ASN A 72 -5.02 10.17 2.38
CA ASN A 72 -5.18 8.88 3.05
C ASN A 72 -4.46 7.78 2.27
N LEU A 73 -3.62 7.02 2.96
CA LEU A 73 -3.13 5.72 2.53
C LEU A 73 -3.81 4.66 3.41
N THR A 74 -4.39 3.62 2.81
CA THR A 74 -4.99 2.53 3.57
C THR A 74 -4.78 1.21 2.84
N GLY A 75 -4.39 0.18 3.56
CA GLY A 75 -4.14 -1.12 2.96
C GLY A 75 -4.00 -2.25 3.96
N ASN A 76 -3.67 -3.42 3.44
CA ASN A 76 -3.31 -4.58 4.23
C ASN A 76 -2.00 -5.20 3.74
N ILE A 77 -1.40 -5.96 4.65
CA ILE A 77 -0.29 -6.86 4.40
C ILE A 77 -0.86 -8.28 4.47
N SER A 78 -0.44 -9.10 3.53
CA SER A 78 -0.81 -10.52 3.42
C SER A 78 0.36 -11.26 2.77
N GLN A 79 0.21 -12.56 2.53
CA GLN A 79 1.18 -13.36 1.80
C GLN A 79 0.68 -13.70 0.40
N LEU A 80 1.58 -13.59 -0.57
CA LEU A 80 1.38 -14.12 -1.91
C LEU A 80 2.61 -14.92 -2.32
N ASP A 81 2.41 -16.20 -2.66
CA ASP A 81 3.47 -17.11 -3.07
C ASP A 81 4.64 -17.13 -2.05
N GLY A 82 4.29 -17.09 -0.75
CA GLY A 82 5.23 -17.11 0.38
C GLY A 82 5.93 -15.78 0.69
N LYS A 83 5.63 -14.70 -0.04
CA LYS A 83 6.23 -13.37 0.15
C LYS A 83 5.21 -12.36 0.67
N PRO A 84 5.62 -11.34 1.44
CA PRO A 84 4.74 -10.24 1.79
C PRO A 84 4.16 -9.56 0.54
N PHE A 85 2.88 -9.26 0.60
CA PHE A 85 2.13 -8.60 -0.45
C PHE A 85 1.33 -7.46 0.16
N ILE A 86 1.58 -6.26 -0.35
CA ILE A 86 0.90 -5.04 0.08
C ILE A 86 -0.20 -4.74 -0.91
N HIS A 87 -1.43 -4.68 -0.41
CA HIS A 87 -2.57 -4.17 -1.14
C HIS A 87 -3.00 -2.86 -0.48
N ALA A 88 -2.70 -1.75 -1.15
CA ALA A 88 -3.02 -0.43 -0.65
C ALA A 88 -3.82 0.37 -1.67
N HIS A 89 -4.72 1.19 -1.15
CA HIS A 89 -5.42 2.23 -1.88
C HIS A 89 -4.94 3.58 -1.33
N MET A 90 -4.95 4.59 -2.18
CA MET A 90 -4.50 5.94 -1.83
C MET A 90 -5.50 6.97 -2.32
N THR A 91 -5.76 7.98 -1.48
CA THR A 91 -6.38 9.26 -1.86
C THR A 91 -5.30 10.32 -1.81
N ILE A 92 -5.16 11.05 -2.92
CA ILE A 92 -4.21 12.15 -3.09
C ILE A 92 -4.97 13.47 -3.30
N SER A 93 -4.36 14.60 -2.94
CA SER A 93 -4.90 15.92 -3.28
C SER A 93 -3.86 16.85 -3.88
N ASP A 94 -4.29 17.65 -4.85
CA ASP A 94 -3.48 18.65 -5.54
C ASP A 94 -3.45 20.01 -4.80
N GLU A 95 -2.82 21.02 -5.38
CA GLU A 95 -2.72 22.37 -4.83
C GLU A 95 -4.07 23.10 -4.70
N LYS A 96 -5.12 22.59 -5.35
CA LYS A 96 -6.50 23.10 -5.28
C LYS A 96 -7.35 22.29 -4.30
N CYS A 97 -6.74 21.39 -3.55
CA CYS A 97 -7.39 20.43 -2.66
C CYS A 97 -8.41 19.51 -3.37
N GLN A 98 -8.23 19.27 -4.68
CA GLN A 98 -9.06 18.30 -5.40
C GLN A 98 -8.55 16.89 -5.12
N ALA A 99 -9.46 16.01 -4.69
CA ALA A 99 -9.12 14.65 -4.30
C ALA A 99 -9.27 13.67 -5.47
N LEU A 100 -8.26 12.82 -5.64
CA LEU A 100 -8.22 11.71 -6.59
C LEU A 100 -7.86 10.43 -5.83
N GLY A 101 -8.30 9.27 -6.30
CA GLY A 101 -7.98 8.03 -5.59
C GLY A 101 -8.12 6.76 -6.41
N GLY A 102 -7.56 5.67 -5.87
CA GLY A 102 -7.61 4.35 -6.49
C GLY A 102 -6.69 3.35 -5.84
N HIS A 103 -6.54 2.20 -6.50
CA HIS A 103 -5.52 1.20 -6.21
C HIS A 103 -4.13 1.80 -6.41
N LEU A 104 -3.26 1.68 -5.41
CA LEU A 104 -1.90 2.19 -5.45
C LEU A 104 -0.97 1.17 -6.12
N PHE A 105 -0.40 1.53 -7.27
CA PHE A 105 0.65 0.73 -7.91
C PHE A 105 2.04 1.11 -7.42
N SER A 106 2.31 2.41 -7.36
CA SER A 106 3.57 2.95 -6.85
C SER A 106 3.42 4.43 -6.51
N ALA A 107 4.18 4.91 -5.54
CA ALA A 107 4.32 6.33 -5.26
C ALA A 107 5.65 6.60 -4.55
N THR A 108 6.34 7.66 -4.95
CA THR A 108 7.62 8.06 -4.37
C THR A 108 7.41 9.22 -3.42
N ILE A 109 7.94 9.15 -2.20
CA ILE A 109 7.83 10.22 -1.21
C ILE A 109 8.51 11.50 -1.72
N HIS A 110 7.78 12.61 -1.67
CA HIS A 110 8.29 13.95 -2.00
C HIS A 110 8.82 14.68 -0.77
N ALA A 111 8.08 14.66 0.35
CA ALA A 111 8.49 15.29 1.61
C ALA A 111 8.72 14.25 2.72
N THR A 112 7.64 13.66 3.23
CA THR A 112 7.67 12.54 4.18
C THR A 112 6.44 11.65 3.98
N GLY A 113 6.53 10.40 4.43
CA GLY A 113 5.38 9.51 4.56
C GLY A 113 5.34 8.95 5.98
N GLU A 114 4.27 9.21 6.70
CA GLU A 114 4.06 8.74 8.07
C GLU A 114 3.03 7.62 8.05
N ILE A 115 3.49 6.40 8.36
CA ILE A 115 2.72 5.17 8.14
C ILE A 115 2.71 4.37 9.43
N THR A 116 1.54 3.88 9.80
CA THR A 116 1.36 2.92 10.89
C THR A 116 1.03 1.56 10.29
N ILE A 117 1.71 0.52 10.76
CA ILE A 117 1.34 -0.88 10.53
C ILE A 117 0.83 -1.45 11.85
N ILE A 118 -0.34 -2.07 11.81
CA ILE A 118 -0.84 -2.98 12.84
C ILE A 118 -0.49 -4.40 12.39
N ASP A 119 0.35 -5.09 13.17
CA ASP A 119 0.73 -6.47 12.93
C ASP A 119 -0.28 -7.40 13.61
N PHE A 120 -0.89 -8.30 12.84
CA PHE A 120 -1.89 -9.23 13.37
C PHE A 120 -1.29 -10.51 13.94
N GLY A 121 0.00 -10.77 13.73
CA GLY A 121 0.69 -11.94 14.30
C GLY A 121 0.21 -13.29 13.74
N LEU A 122 -0.55 -13.30 12.65
CA LEU A 122 -1.02 -14.50 11.96
C LEU A 122 -0.74 -14.42 10.46
N ALA A 123 -0.68 -15.57 9.78
CA ALA A 123 -0.48 -15.60 8.34
C ALA A 123 -1.84 -15.55 7.62
N ILE A 124 -1.99 -14.62 6.70
CA ILE A 124 -3.14 -14.56 5.79
C ILE A 124 -2.60 -14.62 4.37
N SER A 125 -2.96 -15.66 3.62
CA SER A 125 -2.51 -15.84 2.25
C SER A 125 -3.51 -15.27 1.23
N ARG A 126 -3.13 -15.27 -0.04
CA ARG A 126 -4.02 -14.93 -1.15
C ARG A 126 -4.17 -16.08 -2.12
N LYS A 127 -5.41 -16.32 -2.58
CA LYS A 127 -5.76 -17.35 -3.55
C LYS A 127 -6.41 -16.73 -4.79
N LEU A 128 -6.13 -17.29 -5.96
CA LEU A 128 -6.80 -16.91 -7.19
C LEU A 128 -8.30 -17.25 -7.11
N ASP A 129 -9.13 -16.24 -7.34
CA ASP A 129 -10.54 -16.40 -7.64
C ASP A 129 -10.71 -16.44 -9.17
N GLU A 130 -11.12 -17.59 -9.71
CA GLU A 130 -11.27 -17.82 -11.16
C GLU A 130 -12.42 -17.02 -11.80
N GLN A 131 -13.41 -16.62 -10.99
CA GLN A 131 -14.56 -15.85 -11.48
C GLN A 131 -14.18 -14.38 -11.66
N ILE A 132 -13.41 -13.85 -10.71
CA ILE A 132 -12.99 -12.45 -10.67
C ILE A 132 -11.66 -12.23 -11.40
N GLY A 133 -10.79 -13.24 -11.45
CA GLY A 133 -9.46 -13.16 -12.03
C GLY A 133 -8.43 -12.48 -11.13
N LEU A 134 -8.69 -12.40 -9.82
CA LEU A 134 -7.82 -11.73 -8.84
C LEU A 134 -7.38 -12.67 -7.73
N LYS A 135 -6.19 -12.38 -7.18
CA LYS A 135 -5.67 -13.02 -5.97
C LYS A 135 -6.27 -12.33 -4.73
N LEU A 136 -7.32 -12.92 -4.17
CA LEU A 136 -8.07 -12.41 -3.02
C LEU A 136 -7.54 -12.97 -1.72
N LEU A 137 -7.81 -12.31 -0.58
CA LEU A 137 -7.45 -12.82 0.74
C LEU A 137 -8.16 -14.16 0.98
N ASP A 138 -7.41 -15.16 1.45
CA ASP A 138 -7.93 -16.44 1.91
C ASP A 138 -8.12 -16.38 3.43
N LEU A 139 -9.38 -16.39 3.87
CA LEU A 139 -9.79 -16.34 5.28
C LEU A 139 -10.32 -17.68 5.78
N SER A 140 -10.11 -18.76 5.03
CA SER A 140 -10.59 -20.10 5.39
C SER A 140 -9.71 -20.83 6.41
N THR A 141 -8.60 -20.21 6.80
CA THR A 141 -7.61 -20.74 7.76
C THR A 141 -7.81 -20.20 9.16
#